data_AF-A0A935LAQ6-F1
#
_entry.id   AF-A0A935LAQ6-F1
#
_cell.length_a   1.000
_cell.length_b   1.000
_cell.length_c   1.000
_cell.angle_alpha   90.00
_cell.angle_beta   90.00
_cell.angle_gamma   90.00
#
_symmetry.space_group_name_H-M   'P 1'
#
loop_
_entity.id
_entity.type
_entity.pdbx_description
1 polymer ?
#
loop_
_entity_poly.entity_id
_entity_poly.type
_entity_poly.pdbx_seq_one_letter_code
_entity_poly.pdbx_strand_id
1 'polypeptide(L)'
;MTEVQDAIADNDPYWIQVRDALVARMGIHIATPRLPELAAKLASASERSGSSRQTLIENLLSGRLQEKEFDALADTLTIGETYFFREADAFEALAEVALPGLLASGQTPVRIWCAGCASGEEAYSIAMFLRTRFANVNPRQFSILATDINKTFLAKARQAKYTEWSFRTLTQSYKNRYFRPCDDGSFQVVDEIRNMVEFRSLNLAANSHPSPANGTSDLDIIFCRNVLMYFTPDVIASIANGFHQALRPPGWLVVSQTECSELFASGFETVPARGVFIYRKRQPIKQPIPHAAASATTVPTSSRPAVSATSGQLAPRTKSLPPLPQPNAQTTDHFADARRLANQGRLTDALAACEIGLGTNSLSVSGYHLHAAILQELGELGKASEALRKALYVDQSCIIARYTLGTVEQRLGRLQDAQRNFDIAARMLNGLADTVLLPESGNMTAGHLKTVLARQRNKP
;
A
#
# COMPACT_ATOMS: atom_id res chain seq x y z
N MET A 1 -39.02 12.04 -15.41
CA MET A 1 -38.06 13.15 -15.38
C MET A 1 -36.68 12.55 -15.41
N THR A 2 -36.08 12.59 -16.59
CA THR A 2 -34.73 12.12 -16.90
C THR A 2 -33.72 12.96 -16.11
N GLU A 3 -32.99 12.35 -15.18
CA GLU A 3 -31.82 12.99 -14.56
C GLU A 3 -30.77 13.18 -15.65
N VAL A 4 -30.51 14.44 -15.99
CA VAL A 4 -29.38 14.84 -16.80
C VAL A 4 -28.13 14.50 -15.98
N GLN A 5 -27.34 13.54 -16.43
CA GLN A 5 -25.97 13.35 -15.95
C GLN A 5 -25.14 14.53 -16.46
N ASP A 6 -25.15 15.62 -15.71
CA ASP A 6 -24.22 16.73 -15.94
C ASP A 6 -22.79 16.18 -15.86
N ALA A 7 -22.00 16.45 -16.89
CA ALA A 7 -20.60 16.05 -16.95
C ALA A 7 -19.84 16.77 -15.83
N ILE A 8 -19.45 16.03 -14.78
CA ILE A 8 -18.65 16.57 -13.68
C ILE A 8 -17.25 16.84 -14.20
N ALA A 9 -16.88 18.11 -14.29
CA ALA A 9 -15.52 18.50 -14.62
C ALA A 9 -14.58 18.18 -13.47
N ASP A 10 -13.34 17.77 -13.77
CA ASP A 10 -12.33 17.44 -12.74
C ASP A 10 -11.97 18.63 -11.84
N ASN A 11 -12.30 19.86 -12.23
CA ASN A 11 -12.05 21.08 -11.48
C ASN A 11 -13.32 21.71 -10.88
N ASP A 12 -14.43 20.98 -10.82
CA ASP A 12 -15.68 21.49 -10.26
C ASP A 12 -15.51 21.82 -8.76
N PRO A 13 -15.69 23.10 -8.34
CA PRO A 13 -15.46 23.52 -6.96
C PRO A 13 -16.35 22.82 -5.93
N TYR A 14 -17.58 22.48 -6.30
CA TYR A 14 -18.51 21.78 -5.43
C TYR A 14 -18.02 20.35 -5.16
N TRP A 15 -17.61 19.64 -6.21
CA TRP A 15 -17.10 18.28 -6.07
C TRP A 15 -15.73 18.20 -5.38
N ILE A 16 -14.90 19.24 -5.53
CA ILE A 16 -13.69 19.40 -4.73
C ILE A 16 -14.03 19.50 -3.24
N GLN A 17 -15.04 20.29 -2.86
CA GLN A 17 -15.48 20.40 -1.47
C GLN A 17 -16.01 19.07 -0.92
N VAL A 18 -16.80 18.34 -1.72
CA VAL A 18 -17.31 17.00 -1.36
C VAL A 18 -16.17 16.02 -1.12
N ARG A 19 -15.19 16.00 -2.02
CA ARG A 19 -13.98 15.19 -1.89
C ARG A 19 -13.22 15.54 -0.61
N ASP A 20 -12.99 16.82 -0.35
CA ASP A 20 -12.20 17.25 0.81
C ASP A 20 -12.91 16.90 2.13
N ALA A 21 -14.24 17.03 2.19
CA ALA A 21 -15.04 16.57 3.33
C ALA A 21 -14.93 15.04 3.52
N LEU A 22 -14.93 14.29 2.42
CA LEU A 22 -14.75 12.84 2.45
C LEU A 22 -13.36 12.44 2.98
N VAL A 23 -12.31 13.07 2.45
CA VAL A 23 -10.92 12.87 2.91
C VAL A 23 -10.82 13.20 4.40
N ALA A 24 -11.42 14.31 4.86
CA ALA A 24 -11.39 14.69 6.26
C ALA A 24 -12.08 13.67 7.19
N ARG A 25 -13.13 12.99 6.72
CA ARG A 25 -13.94 12.07 7.54
C ARG A 25 -13.45 10.62 7.47
N MET A 26 -12.97 10.19 6.32
CA MET A 26 -12.58 8.81 6.02
C MET A 26 -11.06 8.62 5.96
N GLY A 27 -10.31 9.70 5.73
CA GLY A 27 -8.87 9.68 5.43
C GLY A 27 -8.51 9.29 3.99
N ILE A 28 -9.40 8.59 3.29
CA ILE A 28 -9.13 8.02 1.97
C ILE A 28 -8.93 9.14 0.95
N HIS A 29 -7.72 9.25 0.42
CA HIS A 29 -7.35 10.21 -0.60
C HIS A 29 -7.95 9.82 -1.96
N ILE A 30 -8.55 10.80 -2.62
CA ILE A 30 -9.05 10.69 -3.98
C ILE A 30 -8.41 11.81 -4.78
N ALA A 31 -7.72 11.47 -5.87
CA ALA A 31 -7.08 12.47 -6.71
C ALA A 31 -8.13 13.32 -7.46
N THR A 32 -7.82 14.61 -7.69
CA THR A 32 -8.69 15.55 -8.42
C THR A 32 -9.23 15.05 -9.76
N PRO A 33 -8.46 14.39 -10.66
CA PRO A 33 -9.00 13.86 -11.92
C PRO A 33 -9.92 12.63 -11.77
N ARG A 34 -10.44 12.35 -10.57
CA ARG A 34 -11.33 11.22 -10.27
C ARG A 34 -12.66 11.67 -9.65
N LEU A 35 -13.06 12.92 -9.82
CA LEU A 35 -14.36 13.41 -9.32
C LEU A 35 -15.56 12.68 -9.94
N PRO A 36 -15.57 12.32 -11.24
CA PRO A 36 -16.64 11.48 -11.80
C PRO A 36 -16.74 10.10 -11.14
N GLU A 37 -15.61 9.45 -10.85
CA GLU A 37 -15.56 8.18 -10.14
C GLU A 37 -16.08 8.31 -8.70
N LEU A 38 -15.72 9.40 -8.01
CA LEU A 38 -16.24 9.72 -6.69
C LEU A 38 -17.77 9.86 -6.73
N ALA A 39 -18.31 10.58 -7.71
CA ALA A 39 -19.75 10.74 -7.85
C ALA A 39 -20.48 9.41 -8.06
N ALA A 40 -19.92 8.51 -8.87
CA ALA A 40 -20.44 7.15 -9.05
C ALA A 40 -20.40 6.34 -7.74
N LYS A 41 -19.28 6.42 -6.99
CA LYS A 41 -19.17 5.77 -5.68
C LYS A 41 -20.16 6.31 -4.65
N LEU A 42 -20.39 7.62 -4.62
CA LEU A 42 -21.41 8.24 -3.76
C LEU A 42 -22.83 7.80 -4.15
N ALA A 43 -23.11 7.63 -5.45
CA ALA A 43 -24.39 7.08 -5.90
C ALA A 43 -24.58 5.64 -5.38
N SER A 44 -23.60 4.77 -5.57
CA SER A 44 -23.64 3.40 -5.04
C SER A 44 -23.73 3.36 -3.51
N ALA A 45 -23.07 4.28 -2.80
CA ALA A 45 -23.15 4.38 -1.35
C ALA A 45 -24.55 4.81 -0.89
N SER A 46 -25.19 5.74 -1.61
CA SER A 46 -26.53 6.23 -1.31
C SER A 46 -27.59 5.13 -1.45
N GLU A 47 -27.49 4.30 -2.50
CA GLU A 47 -28.35 3.13 -2.69
C GLU A 47 -28.21 2.14 -1.54
N ARG A 48 -26.97 1.86 -1.11
CA ARG A 48 -26.67 0.92 -0.02
C ARG A 48 -27.13 1.43 1.34
N SER A 49 -27.03 2.73 1.62
CA SER A 49 -27.48 3.32 2.88
C SER A 49 -28.99 3.58 2.92
N GLY A 50 -29.67 3.48 1.77
CA GLY A 50 -31.06 3.89 1.60
C GLY A 50 -31.28 5.40 1.78
N SER A 51 -30.22 6.21 1.67
CA SER A 51 -30.31 7.68 1.69
C SER A 51 -30.33 8.19 0.25
N SER A 52 -30.96 9.34 -0.01
CA SER A 52 -30.76 9.99 -1.31
C SER A 52 -29.29 10.45 -1.45
N ARG A 53 -28.75 10.47 -2.67
CA ARG A 53 -27.40 10.98 -2.94
C ARG A 53 -27.21 12.40 -2.43
N GLN A 54 -28.23 13.25 -2.57
CA GLN A 54 -28.20 14.62 -2.06
C GLN A 54 -28.07 14.66 -0.54
N THR A 55 -28.93 13.92 0.19
CA THR A 55 -28.88 13.84 1.65
C THR A 55 -27.54 13.29 2.16
N LEU A 56 -26.99 12.28 1.48
CA LEU A 56 -25.67 11.73 1.79
C LEU A 56 -24.58 12.81 1.70
N ILE A 57 -24.58 13.59 0.61
CA ILE A 57 -23.60 14.66 0.41
C ILE A 57 -23.80 15.79 1.42
N GLU A 58 -25.03 16.20 1.70
CA GLU A 58 -25.33 17.22 2.72
C GLU A 58 -24.88 16.79 4.11
N ASN A 59 -25.10 15.52 4.49
CA ASN A 59 -24.63 14.97 5.76
C ASN A 59 -23.11 14.88 5.80
N LEU A 60 -22.46 14.53 4.69
CA LEU A 60 -21.00 14.53 4.55
C LEU A 60 -20.42 15.94 4.73
N LEU A 61 -20.91 16.92 3.98
CA LEU A 61 -20.45 18.31 4.01
C LEU A 61 -20.71 18.98 5.37
N SER A 62 -21.81 18.63 6.04
CA SER A 62 -22.13 19.14 7.38
C SER A 62 -21.49 18.35 8.53
N GLY A 63 -20.72 17.30 8.23
CA GLY A 63 -20.06 16.44 9.22
C GLY A 63 -21.00 15.50 9.99
N ARG A 64 -22.28 15.43 9.60
CA ARG A 64 -23.36 14.70 10.29
C ARG A 64 -23.71 13.35 9.63
N LEU A 65 -22.74 12.71 8.98
CA LEU A 65 -22.94 11.36 8.44
C LEU A 65 -23.50 10.40 9.49
N GLN A 66 -24.58 9.73 9.11
CA GLN A 66 -25.16 8.65 9.90
C GLN A 66 -24.27 7.41 9.80
N GLU A 67 -24.37 6.51 10.78
CA GLU A 67 -23.55 5.28 10.79
C GLU A 67 -23.75 4.44 9.52
N LYS A 68 -24.99 4.23 9.09
CA LYS A 68 -25.31 3.50 7.85
C LYS A 68 -24.71 4.14 6.59
N GLU A 69 -24.60 5.46 6.56
CA GLU A 69 -24.02 6.22 5.44
C GLU A 69 -22.50 6.08 5.44
N PHE A 70 -21.88 6.20 6.62
CA PHE A 70 -20.45 5.97 6.80
C PHE A 70 -20.06 4.54 6.40
N ASP A 71 -20.82 3.54 6.83
CA ASP A 71 -20.58 2.13 6.48
C ASP A 71 -20.71 1.88 4.98
N ALA A 72 -21.71 2.47 4.32
CA ALA A 72 -21.89 2.36 2.87
C ALA A 72 -20.77 3.06 2.08
N LEU A 73 -20.29 4.21 2.57
CA LEU A 73 -19.12 4.89 2.02
C LEU A 73 -17.87 4.02 2.18
N ALA A 74 -17.60 3.49 3.36
CA ALA A 74 -16.48 2.58 3.61
C ALA A 74 -16.50 1.39 2.65
N ASP A 75 -17.67 0.78 2.46
CA ASP A 75 -17.85 -0.39 1.59
C ASP A 75 -17.53 -0.09 0.11
N THR A 76 -17.93 1.07 -0.38
CA THR A 76 -17.79 1.45 -1.80
C THR A 76 -16.43 2.06 -2.14
N LEU A 77 -15.77 2.69 -1.16
CA LEU A 77 -14.52 3.43 -1.37
C LEU A 77 -13.28 2.58 -1.16
N THR A 78 -13.36 1.57 -0.28
CA THR A 78 -12.22 0.72 0.04
C THR A 78 -11.96 -0.34 -1.03
N ILE A 79 -10.69 -0.73 -1.18
CA ILE A 79 -10.26 -1.83 -2.06
C ILE A 79 -9.81 -2.98 -1.17
N GLY A 80 -10.51 -4.11 -1.24
CA GLY A 80 -10.28 -5.29 -0.39
C GLY A 80 -9.36 -6.35 -0.97
N GLU A 81 -8.42 -6.00 -1.85
CA GLU A 81 -7.56 -6.99 -2.51
C GLU A 81 -6.52 -7.56 -1.55
N THR A 82 -6.74 -8.79 -1.10
CA THR A 82 -5.89 -9.49 -0.14
C THR A 82 -5.92 -11.00 -0.35
N TYR A 83 -4.89 -11.69 0.15
CA TYR A 83 -4.69 -13.12 -0.01
C TYR A 83 -3.70 -13.67 1.02
N PHE A 84 -3.77 -14.98 1.26
CA PHE A 84 -2.98 -15.61 2.30
C PHE A 84 -1.49 -15.57 1.99
N PHE A 85 -0.67 -15.23 2.99
CA PHE A 85 0.79 -15.12 2.90
C PHE A 85 1.30 -14.17 1.79
N ARG A 86 0.55 -13.08 1.53
CA ARG A 86 1.04 -11.97 0.70
C ARG A 86 2.35 -11.42 1.28
N GLU A 87 3.38 -11.26 0.45
CA GLU A 87 4.76 -10.88 0.84
C GLU A 87 5.28 -11.71 2.05
N ALA A 88 5.27 -13.04 1.92
CA ALA A 88 5.65 -13.99 2.96
C ALA A 88 7.02 -13.71 3.63
N ASP A 89 7.97 -13.10 2.90
CA ASP A 89 9.29 -12.74 3.43
C ASP A 89 9.23 -11.81 4.66
N ALA A 90 8.19 -10.99 4.78
CA ALA A 90 7.99 -10.12 5.96
C ALA A 90 7.71 -10.90 7.25
N PHE A 91 7.02 -12.04 7.14
CA PHE A 91 6.73 -12.93 8.27
C PHE A 91 8.02 -13.63 8.74
N GLU A 92 8.81 -14.13 7.78
CA GLU A 92 10.09 -14.78 8.07
C GLU A 92 11.11 -13.80 8.67
N ALA A 93 11.18 -12.57 8.15
CA ALA A 93 11.98 -11.50 8.74
C ALA A 93 11.61 -11.27 10.21
N LEU A 94 10.32 -11.14 10.51
CA LEU A 94 9.82 -10.93 11.88
C LEU A 94 10.16 -12.12 12.80
N ALA A 95 10.04 -13.35 12.32
CA ALA A 95 10.41 -14.55 13.09
C ALA A 95 11.90 -14.65 13.40
N GLU A 96 12.74 -14.07 12.55
CA GLU A 96 14.19 -14.08 12.74
C GLU A 96 14.62 -13.01 13.74
N VAL A 97 14.14 -11.77 13.60
CA VAL A 97 14.72 -10.62 14.32
C VAL A 97 13.88 -10.10 15.49
N ALA A 98 12.57 -10.36 15.51
CA ALA A 98 11.65 -9.81 16.51
C ALA A 98 11.15 -10.86 17.51
N LEU A 99 10.55 -11.93 16.99
CA LEU A 99 9.83 -12.91 17.82
C LEU A 99 10.69 -13.63 18.89
N PRO A 100 11.96 -14.01 18.64
CA PRO A 100 12.77 -14.67 19.65
C PRO A 100 12.96 -13.82 20.92
N GLY A 101 13.23 -12.53 20.75
CA GLY A 101 13.40 -11.59 21.86
C GLY A 101 12.09 -11.32 22.62
N LEU A 102 10.99 -11.16 21.89
CA LEU A 102 9.67 -10.95 22.50
C LEU A 102 9.23 -12.16 23.33
N LEU A 103 9.40 -13.38 22.81
CA LEU A 103 9.06 -14.62 23.53
C LEU A 103 9.98 -14.86 24.74
N ALA A 104 11.26 -14.54 24.63
CA ALA A 104 12.22 -14.68 25.74
C ALA A 104 11.97 -13.67 26.87
N SER A 105 11.31 -12.54 26.59
CA SER A 105 11.02 -11.52 27.60
C SER A 105 10.06 -11.98 28.71
N GLY A 106 9.31 -13.06 28.47
CA GLY A 106 8.27 -13.55 29.38
C GLY A 106 6.99 -12.70 29.39
N GLN A 107 6.94 -11.59 28.65
CA GLN A 107 5.71 -10.81 28.48
C GLN A 107 4.72 -11.60 27.62
N THR A 108 3.56 -11.91 28.20
CA THR A 108 2.50 -12.65 27.54
C THR A 108 1.15 -11.97 27.76
N PRO A 109 0.29 -11.87 26.72
CA PRO A 109 0.57 -12.26 25.34
C PRO A 109 1.49 -11.26 24.63
N VAL A 110 2.21 -11.72 23.60
CA VAL A 110 2.75 -10.87 22.53
C VAL A 110 1.57 -10.32 21.74
N ARG A 111 1.40 -8.99 21.79
CA ARG A 111 0.25 -8.28 21.24
C ARG A 111 0.55 -7.78 19.84
N ILE A 112 -0.21 -8.28 18.88
CA ILE A 112 -0.05 -8.03 17.46
C ILE A 112 -1.29 -7.30 16.95
N TRP A 113 -1.09 -6.24 16.17
CA TRP A 113 -2.18 -5.52 15.51
C TRP A 113 -2.02 -5.59 13.98
N CYS A 114 -2.99 -6.17 13.28
CA CYS A 114 -3.14 -6.12 11.83
C CYS A 114 -4.10 -4.97 11.48
N ALA A 115 -3.53 -3.82 11.09
CA ALA A 115 -4.25 -2.58 10.77
C ALA A 115 -4.55 -2.49 9.26
N GLY A 116 -5.84 -2.51 8.91
CA GLY A 116 -6.34 -2.61 7.55
C GLY A 116 -6.38 -4.06 7.06
N CYS A 117 -7.03 -4.93 7.83
CA CYS A 117 -6.99 -6.39 7.62
C CYS A 117 -7.81 -6.89 6.42
N ALA A 118 -8.58 -6.02 5.77
CA ALA A 118 -9.55 -6.37 4.74
C ALA A 118 -10.38 -7.59 5.16
N SER A 119 -10.53 -8.61 4.30
CA SER A 119 -11.31 -9.81 4.61
C SER A 119 -10.60 -10.86 5.48
N GLY A 120 -9.50 -10.49 6.15
CA GLY A 120 -8.88 -11.27 7.23
C GLY A 120 -7.77 -12.23 6.79
N GLU A 121 -7.49 -12.34 5.49
CA GLU A 121 -6.43 -13.23 4.97
C GLU A 121 -5.06 -12.95 5.60
N GLU A 122 -4.68 -11.68 5.80
CA GLU A 122 -3.43 -11.32 6.48
C GLU A 122 -3.43 -11.73 7.96
N ALA A 123 -4.49 -11.37 8.70
CA ALA A 123 -4.59 -11.68 10.13
C ALA A 123 -4.54 -13.19 10.41
N TYR A 124 -5.21 -13.98 9.57
CA TYR A 124 -5.12 -15.44 9.66
C TYR A 124 -3.78 -15.98 9.18
N SER A 125 -3.12 -15.36 8.20
CA SER A 125 -1.74 -15.73 7.82
C SER A 125 -0.78 -15.54 8.98
N ILE A 126 -0.91 -14.44 9.73
CA ILE A 126 -0.13 -14.19 10.96
C ILE A 126 -0.37 -15.33 11.97
N ALA A 127 -1.63 -15.65 12.26
CA ALA A 127 -1.97 -16.72 13.20
C ALA A 127 -1.42 -18.10 12.76
N MET A 128 -1.62 -18.47 11.49
CA MET A 128 -1.13 -19.74 10.92
C MET A 128 0.40 -19.82 10.95
N PHE A 129 1.07 -18.72 10.60
CA PHE A 129 2.53 -18.62 10.63
C PHE A 129 3.05 -18.84 12.05
N LEU A 130 2.50 -18.14 13.04
CA LEU A 130 2.90 -18.28 14.44
C LEU A 130 2.68 -19.70 14.97
N ARG A 131 1.53 -20.31 14.67
CA ARG A 131 1.22 -21.69 15.08
C ARG A 131 2.12 -22.72 14.40
N THR A 132 2.53 -22.48 13.16
CA THR A 132 3.43 -23.39 12.44
C THR A 132 4.85 -23.25 12.95
N ARG A 133 5.35 -22.02 13.04
CA ARG A 133 6.75 -21.71 13.37
C ARG A 133 7.08 -21.96 14.84
N PHE A 134 6.10 -21.80 15.73
CA PHE A 134 6.22 -21.94 17.17
C PHE A 134 5.21 -22.96 17.71
N ALA A 135 5.18 -24.17 17.14
CA ALA A 135 4.20 -25.21 17.48
C ALA A 135 4.17 -25.58 18.98
N ASN A 136 5.32 -25.50 19.67
CA ASN A 136 5.46 -25.79 21.10
C ASN A 136 5.06 -24.62 22.02
N VAL A 137 4.77 -23.45 21.45
CA VAL A 137 4.30 -22.28 22.19
C VAL A 137 2.78 -22.35 22.34
N ASN A 138 2.29 -22.10 23.55
CA ASN A 138 0.85 -22.02 23.80
C ASN A 138 0.25 -20.89 22.94
N PRO A 139 -0.81 -21.14 22.13
CA PRO A 139 -1.44 -20.12 21.30
C PRO A 139 -1.81 -18.84 22.06
N ARG A 140 -2.16 -18.95 23.35
CA ARG A 140 -2.51 -17.82 24.23
C ARG A 140 -1.34 -16.89 24.54
N GLN A 141 -0.11 -17.26 24.18
CA GLN A 141 1.03 -16.35 24.21
C GLN A 141 0.98 -15.31 23.09
N PHE A 142 0.04 -15.42 22.14
CA PHE A 142 -0.20 -14.42 21.12
C PHE A 142 -1.62 -13.87 21.23
N SER A 143 -1.77 -12.58 20.98
CA SER A 143 -3.07 -11.93 20.83
C SER A 143 -3.04 -11.11 19.55
N ILE A 144 -3.93 -11.40 18.61
CA ILE A 144 -3.98 -10.72 17.31
C ILE A 144 -5.27 -9.90 17.25
N LEU A 145 -5.13 -8.58 17.30
CA LEU A 145 -6.19 -7.65 16.95
C LEU A 145 -6.11 -7.37 15.45
N ALA A 146 -7.21 -7.53 14.74
CA ALA A 146 -7.33 -7.19 13.32
C ALA A 146 -8.41 -6.14 13.15
N THR A 147 -8.08 -5.03 12.48
CA THR A 147 -9.01 -3.92 12.31
C THR A 147 -9.16 -3.49 10.86
N ASP A 148 -10.36 -3.09 10.49
CA ASP A 148 -10.64 -2.46 9.20
C ASP A 148 -11.75 -1.42 9.34
N ILE A 149 -11.79 -0.46 8.41
CA ILE A 149 -12.88 0.52 8.32
C ILE A 149 -14.13 -0.11 7.69
N ASN A 150 -13.96 -1.10 6.80
CA ASN A 150 -15.04 -1.73 6.07
C ASN A 150 -15.65 -2.91 6.87
N LYS A 151 -16.88 -2.70 7.37
CA LYS A 151 -17.60 -3.73 8.15
C LYS A 151 -18.00 -4.96 7.32
N THR A 152 -18.20 -4.84 6.01
CA THR A 152 -18.47 -5.98 5.11
C THR A 152 -17.26 -6.89 5.03
N PHE A 153 -16.06 -6.33 4.90
CA PHE A 153 -14.82 -7.11 4.94
C PHE A 153 -14.64 -7.81 6.28
N LEU A 154 -14.89 -7.12 7.39
CA LEU A 154 -14.84 -7.73 8.73
C LEU A 154 -15.90 -8.84 8.90
N ALA A 155 -17.08 -8.71 8.31
CA ALA A 155 -18.08 -9.77 8.32
C ALA A 155 -17.58 -11.02 7.59
N LYS A 156 -17.00 -10.86 6.39
CA LYS A 156 -16.34 -11.97 5.66
C LYS A 156 -15.19 -12.58 6.47
N ALA A 157 -14.38 -11.75 7.11
CA ALA A 157 -13.26 -12.21 7.95
C ALA A 157 -13.73 -13.09 9.13
N ARG A 158 -14.83 -12.71 9.79
CA ARG A 158 -15.42 -13.49 10.90
C ARG A 158 -16.05 -14.82 10.44
N GLN A 159 -16.62 -14.85 9.23
CA GLN A 159 -17.11 -16.09 8.62
C GLN A 159 -15.94 -17.05 8.30
N ALA A 160 -14.78 -16.48 7.99
CA ALA A 160 -13.52 -17.19 7.73
C ALA A 160 -13.63 -18.22 6.59
N LYS A 161 -14.51 -17.96 5.61
CA LYS A 161 -14.71 -18.76 4.41
C LYS A 161 -14.05 -18.08 3.21
N TYR A 162 -13.25 -18.84 2.47
CA TYR A 162 -12.42 -18.35 1.38
C TYR A 162 -12.49 -19.28 0.16
N THR A 163 -12.16 -18.75 -1.01
CA THR A 163 -12.14 -19.50 -2.27
C THR A 163 -10.69 -19.70 -2.74
N GLU A 164 -10.51 -20.45 -3.82
CA GLU A 164 -9.18 -20.73 -4.38
C GLU A 164 -8.37 -19.47 -4.69
N TRP A 165 -9.04 -18.37 -5.07
CA TRP A 165 -8.40 -17.08 -5.36
C TRP A 165 -7.57 -16.56 -4.17
N SER A 166 -8.03 -16.81 -2.94
CA SER A 166 -7.35 -16.39 -1.72
C SER A 166 -6.07 -17.20 -1.47
N PHE A 167 -5.89 -18.36 -2.13
CA PHE A 167 -4.80 -19.32 -1.91
C PHE A 167 -3.71 -19.29 -2.97
N ARG A 168 -3.74 -18.35 -3.91
CA ARG A 168 -2.78 -18.25 -5.04
C ARG A 168 -1.29 -18.25 -4.64
N THR A 169 -0.94 -17.88 -3.42
CA THR A 169 0.43 -17.98 -2.88
C THR A 169 0.54 -18.90 -1.66
N LEU A 170 -0.56 -19.52 -1.23
CA LEU A 170 -0.60 -20.42 -0.09
C LEU A 170 -0.07 -21.80 -0.49
N THR A 171 0.85 -22.36 0.29
CA THR A 171 1.31 -23.73 0.03
C THR A 171 0.24 -24.75 0.39
N GLN A 172 0.24 -25.89 -0.30
CA GLN A 172 -0.72 -26.97 -0.03
C GLN A 172 -0.63 -27.50 1.41
N SER A 173 0.56 -27.42 2.03
CA SER A 173 0.76 -27.83 3.43
C SER A 173 -0.06 -26.96 4.40
N TYR A 174 -0.01 -25.64 4.24
CA TYR A 174 -0.85 -24.74 5.05
C TYR A 174 -2.33 -24.97 4.77
N LYS A 175 -2.71 -25.11 3.49
CA LYS A 175 -4.10 -25.34 3.09
C LYS A 175 -4.67 -26.60 3.76
N ASN A 176 -3.97 -27.73 3.65
CA ASN A 176 -4.39 -29.01 4.23
C ASN A 176 -4.47 -28.96 5.76
N ARG A 177 -3.60 -28.18 6.42
CA ARG A 177 -3.53 -28.12 7.87
C ARG A 177 -4.58 -27.21 8.49
N TYR A 178 -4.86 -26.06 7.86
CA TYR A 178 -5.60 -24.98 8.51
C TYR A 178 -6.94 -24.65 7.86
N PHE A 179 -7.36 -25.41 6.85
CA PHE A 179 -8.65 -25.21 6.19
C PHE A 179 -9.45 -26.51 6.11
N ARG A 180 -10.77 -26.38 6.27
CA ARG A 180 -11.75 -27.44 6.04
C ARG A 180 -12.56 -27.12 4.80
N PRO A 181 -12.73 -28.06 3.85
CA PRO A 181 -13.63 -27.85 2.72
C PRO A 181 -15.08 -27.72 3.22
N CYS A 182 -15.86 -26.89 2.54
CA CYS A 182 -17.29 -26.69 2.76
C CYS A 182 -18.09 -27.24 1.56
N ASP A 183 -19.38 -27.53 1.77
CA ASP A 183 -20.26 -28.10 0.74
C ASP A 183 -20.47 -27.16 -0.47
N ASP A 184 -20.32 -25.86 -0.26
CA ASP A 184 -20.43 -24.81 -1.28
C ASP A 184 -19.14 -24.64 -2.13
N GLY A 185 -18.14 -25.52 -1.94
CA GLY A 185 -16.84 -25.45 -2.61
C GLY A 185 -15.88 -24.42 -2.02
N SER A 186 -16.28 -23.69 -0.98
CA SER A 186 -15.38 -22.82 -0.22
C SER A 186 -14.56 -23.60 0.81
N PHE A 187 -13.61 -22.90 1.44
CA PHE A 187 -12.74 -23.45 2.46
C PHE A 187 -12.82 -22.57 3.70
N GLN A 188 -13.08 -23.17 4.85
CA GLN A 188 -13.18 -22.46 6.11
C GLN A 188 -11.93 -22.65 6.97
N VAL A 189 -11.41 -21.57 7.52
CA VAL A 189 -10.28 -21.61 8.47
C VAL A 189 -10.66 -22.42 9.72
N VAL A 190 -9.77 -23.28 10.21
CA VAL A 190 -10.01 -24.08 11.43
C VAL A 190 -10.15 -23.21 12.68
N ASP A 191 -10.97 -23.67 13.63
CA ASP A 191 -11.32 -22.90 14.84
C ASP A 191 -10.10 -22.55 15.71
N GLU A 192 -9.07 -23.41 15.71
CA GLU A 192 -7.80 -23.15 16.40
C GLU A 192 -7.18 -21.80 15.96
N ILE A 193 -7.19 -21.52 14.66
CA ILE A 193 -6.65 -20.28 14.09
C ILE A 193 -7.64 -19.13 14.26
N ARG A 194 -8.94 -19.40 14.07
CA ARG A 194 -9.99 -18.38 14.23
C ARG A 194 -9.99 -17.76 15.63
N ASN A 195 -9.80 -18.60 16.65
CA ASN A 195 -9.81 -18.18 18.05
C ASN A 195 -8.57 -17.36 18.45
N MET A 196 -7.56 -17.22 17.59
CA MET A 196 -6.39 -16.37 17.84
C MET A 196 -6.59 -14.91 17.42
N VAL A 197 -7.61 -14.63 16.59
CA VAL A 197 -7.80 -13.35 15.94
C VAL A 197 -9.10 -12.69 16.38
N GLU A 198 -9.02 -11.48 16.90
CA GLU A 198 -10.16 -10.64 17.21
C GLU A 198 -10.35 -9.56 16.14
N PHE A 199 -11.53 -9.47 15.54
CA PHE A 199 -11.86 -8.47 14.52
C PHE A 199 -12.65 -7.30 15.09
N ARG A 200 -12.19 -6.06 14.88
CA ARG A 200 -12.88 -4.82 15.29
C ARG A 200 -12.94 -3.80 14.15
N SER A 201 -13.94 -2.92 14.17
CA SER A 201 -14.00 -1.80 13.23
C SER A 201 -13.15 -0.64 13.75
N LEU A 202 -12.31 -0.06 12.90
CA LEU A 202 -11.48 1.10 13.22
C LEU A 202 -11.14 1.89 11.96
N ASN A 203 -11.34 3.20 12.00
CA ASN A 203 -10.84 4.12 10.98
C ASN A 203 -9.42 4.55 11.36
N LEU A 204 -8.42 4.12 10.58
CA LEU A 204 -7.02 4.40 10.84
C LEU A 204 -6.66 5.88 10.62
N ALA A 205 -7.46 6.63 9.88
CA ALA A 205 -7.23 8.07 9.74
C ALA A 205 -7.86 8.90 10.87
N ALA A 206 -8.67 8.29 11.73
CA ALA A 206 -9.28 8.98 12.86
C ALA A 206 -8.31 9.03 14.06
N ASN A 207 -8.43 10.08 14.88
CA ASN A 207 -7.64 10.27 16.10
C ASN A 207 -8.12 9.39 17.28
N SER A 208 -8.57 8.17 17.00
CA SER A 208 -9.09 7.22 17.99
C SER A 208 -8.06 6.20 18.46
N HIS A 209 -6.85 6.19 17.88
CA HIS A 209 -5.76 5.29 18.22
C HIS A 209 -4.45 6.08 18.41
N PRO A 210 -3.52 5.61 19.27
CA PRO A 210 -3.65 4.45 20.15
C PRO A 210 -4.66 4.67 21.29
N SER A 211 -5.36 3.61 21.71
CA SER A 211 -6.24 3.64 22.87
C SER A 211 -6.35 2.28 23.54
N PRO A 212 -6.31 2.19 24.89
CA PRO A 212 -6.64 0.95 25.59
C PRO A 212 -8.07 0.48 25.28
N ALA A 213 -9.02 1.41 25.09
CA ALA A 213 -10.43 1.10 24.88
C ALA A 213 -10.71 0.32 23.59
N ASN A 214 -9.93 0.56 22.53
CA ASN A 214 -10.03 -0.21 21.28
C ASN A 214 -8.93 -1.27 21.13
N GLY A 215 -8.05 -1.43 22.12
CA GLY A 215 -6.99 -2.45 22.15
C GLY A 215 -5.74 -2.09 21.36
N THR A 216 -5.59 -0.84 20.90
CA THR A 216 -4.47 -0.38 20.06
C THR A 216 -3.34 0.32 20.83
N SER A 217 -3.37 0.30 22.16
CA SER A 217 -2.20 0.68 22.98
C SER A 217 -1.36 -0.54 23.33
N ASP A 218 -0.11 -0.32 23.73
CA ASP A 218 0.71 -1.33 24.41
C ASP A 218 0.97 -2.59 23.56
N LEU A 219 1.24 -2.37 22.27
CA LEU A 219 1.47 -3.41 21.26
C LEU A 219 2.95 -3.77 21.16
N ASP A 220 3.23 -5.01 20.77
CA ASP A 220 4.59 -5.47 20.48
C ASP A 220 4.88 -5.42 18.99
N ILE A 221 3.87 -5.69 18.15
CA ILE A 221 3.99 -5.76 16.70
C ILE A 221 2.77 -5.11 16.03
N ILE A 222 3.00 -4.29 15.02
CA ILE A 222 1.97 -3.76 14.12
C ILE A 222 2.27 -4.21 12.69
N PHE A 223 1.28 -4.80 12.02
CA PHE A 223 1.23 -4.98 10.58
C PHE A 223 0.30 -3.90 10.01
N CYS A 224 0.77 -3.13 9.02
CA CYS A 224 -0.05 -2.19 8.28
C CYS A 224 0.45 -2.16 6.83
N ARG A 225 -0.07 -3.09 6.02
CA ARG A 225 0.48 -3.39 4.68
C ARG A 225 -0.59 -3.21 3.61
N ASN A 226 -0.21 -2.53 2.52
CA ASN A 226 -1.07 -2.21 1.38
C ASN A 226 -2.31 -1.39 1.77
N VAL A 227 -2.13 -0.48 2.73
CA VAL A 227 -3.16 0.38 3.33
C VAL A 227 -2.75 1.84 3.26
N LEU A 228 -1.47 2.14 3.53
CA LEU A 228 -0.96 3.51 3.63
C LEU A 228 -0.97 4.23 2.29
N MET A 229 -0.90 3.48 1.18
CA MET A 229 -0.98 4.02 -0.19
C MET A 229 -2.29 4.78 -0.50
N TYR A 230 -3.33 4.65 0.33
CA TYR A 230 -4.61 5.34 0.16
C TYR A 230 -4.73 6.66 0.94
N PHE A 231 -3.71 7.04 1.72
CA PHE A 231 -3.76 8.22 2.58
C PHE A 231 -2.91 9.37 2.04
N THR A 232 -3.25 10.60 2.44
CA THR A 232 -2.39 11.77 2.18
C THR A 232 -1.15 11.72 3.08
N PRO A 233 -0.05 12.40 2.69
CA PRO A 233 1.17 12.44 3.51
C PRO A 233 0.94 12.87 4.97
N ASP A 234 0.07 13.83 5.21
CA ASP A 234 -0.25 14.31 6.57
C ASP A 234 -0.95 13.23 7.41
N VAL A 235 -1.88 12.49 6.79
CA VAL A 235 -2.57 11.37 7.45
C VAL A 235 -1.57 10.24 7.74
N ILE A 236 -0.68 9.92 6.79
CA ILE A 236 0.39 8.93 7.00
C ILE A 236 1.30 9.34 8.17
N ALA A 237 1.67 10.62 8.26
CA ALA A 237 2.49 11.12 9.37
C ALA A 237 1.77 10.98 10.73
N SER A 238 0.48 11.29 10.78
CA SER A 238 -0.35 11.09 11.97
C SER A 238 -0.42 9.61 12.39
N ILE A 239 -0.66 8.72 11.42
CA ILE A 239 -0.69 7.26 11.63
C ILE A 239 0.67 6.75 12.12
N ALA A 240 1.77 7.19 11.51
CA ALA A 240 3.12 6.80 11.91
C ALA A 240 3.43 7.19 13.36
N ASN A 241 3.03 8.40 13.77
CA ASN A 241 3.14 8.86 15.15
C ASN A 241 2.24 8.03 16.09
N GLY A 242 1.00 7.74 15.68
CA GLY A 242 0.08 6.87 16.42
C GLY A 242 0.65 5.46 16.64
N PHE A 243 1.20 4.83 15.60
CA PHE A 243 1.89 3.54 15.68
C PHE A 243 3.11 3.59 16.57
N HIS A 244 3.91 4.65 16.48
CA HIS A 244 5.05 4.83 17.38
C HIS A 244 4.60 4.90 18.84
N GLN A 245 3.52 5.60 19.16
CA GLN A 245 2.97 5.67 20.52
C GLN A 245 2.35 4.34 20.97
N ALA A 246 1.70 3.61 20.06
CA ALA A 246 1.08 2.32 20.30
C ALA A 246 2.09 1.23 20.68
N LEU A 247 3.28 1.25 20.08
CA LEU A 247 4.30 0.21 20.24
C LEU A 247 5.10 0.35 21.53
N ARG A 248 5.28 -0.74 22.28
CA ARG A 248 6.21 -0.84 23.41
C ARG A 248 7.65 -0.99 22.92
N PRO A 249 8.69 -0.55 23.65
CA PRO A 249 10.07 -0.86 23.28
C PRO A 249 10.52 -2.27 23.77
N PRO A 250 11.22 -3.08 22.94
CA PRO A 250 11.40 -2.92 21.50
C PRO A 250 10.14 -3.38 20.75
N GLY A 251 9.57 -2.47 19.96
CA GLY A 251 8.31 -2.70 19.25
C GLY A 251 8.56 -2.69 17.77
N TRP A 252 7.77 -3.46 17.04
CA TRP A 252 8.03 -3.74 15.63
C TRP A 252 6.88 -3.29 14.75
N LEU A 253 7.21 -2.68 13.62
CA LEU A 253 6.27 -2.24 12.61
C LEU A 253 6.63 -2.90 11.27
N VAL A 254 5.64 -3.52 10.65
CA VAL A 254 5.74 -4.18 9.36
C VAL A 254 4.79 -3.46 8.39
N VAL A 255 5.37 -2.78 7.39
CA VAL A 255 4.66 -2.14 6.29
C VAL A 255 5.03 -2.82 4.97
N SER A 256 4.23 -2.63 3.92
CA SER A 256 4.62 -3.16 2.61
C SER A 256 5.90 -2.46 2.16
N GLN A 257 6.75 -3.19 1.42
CA GLN A 257 8.00 -2.61 0.89
C GLN A 257 7.75 -1.40 -0.02
N THR A 258 6.56 -1.35 -0.61
CA THR A 258 6.06 -0.28 -1.47
C THR A 258 5.57 0.95 -0.70
N GLU A 259 5.42 0.87 0.62
CA GLU A 259 4.87 1.91 1.49
C GLU A 259 5.91 2.44 2.50
N CYS A 260 7.15 1.96 2.39
CA CYS A 260 8.29 2.50 3.11
C CYS A 260 8.40 3.99 2.82
N SER A 261 8.29 4.80 3.87
CA SER A 261 8.31 6.27 3.77
C SER A 261 9.29 6.83 4.78
N GLU A 262 9.96 7.93 4.42
CA GLU A 262 10.80 8.71 5.35
C GLU A 262 10.03 9.17 6.59
N LEU A 263 8.70 9.28 6.50
CA LEU A 263 7.83 9.62 7.62
C LEU A 263 7.98 8.63 8.78
N PHE A 264 8.28 7.35 8.51
CA PHE A 264 8.57 6.35 9.54
C PHE A 264 10.01 6.45 10.08
N ALA A 265 10.94 7.03 9.33
CA ALA A 265 12.37 7.08 9.69
C ALA A 265 12.70 8.01 10.88
N SER A 266 11.74 8.84 11.33
CA SER A 266 11.92 9.73 12.48
C SER A 266 11.83 8.98 13.82
N GLY A 267 10.83 8.11 13.97
CA GLY A 267 10.57 7.30 15.18
C GLY A 267 11.05 5.85 15.12
N PHE A 268 11.42 5.37 13.94
CA PHE A 268 11.79 3.97 13.72
C PHE A 268 13.20 3.82 13.15
N GLU A 269 13.85 2.74 13.54
CA GLU A 269 15.05 2.20 12.92
C GLU A 269 14.65 1.16 11.89
N THR A 270 15.16 1.30 10.67
CA THR A 270 14.95 0.30 9.62
C THR A 270 15.89 -0.88 9.83
N VAL A 271 15.32 -2.08 9.94
CA VAL A 271 16.02 -3.34 10.14
C VAL A 271 15.87 -4.20 8.87
N PRO A 272 16.95 -4.38 8.08
CA PRO A 272 16.92 -5.28 6.94
C PRO A 272 16.98 -6.74 7.39
N ALA A 273 16.10 -7.58 6.88
CA ALA A 273 16.10 -9.02 7.12
C ALA A 273 15.45 -9.75 5.94
N ARG A 274 15.99 -10.90 5.52
CA ARG A 274 15.47 -11.70 4.39
C ARG A 274 15.30 -10.96 3.05
N GLY A 275 15.89 -9.78 2.88
CA GLY A 275 15.73 -8.96 1.66
C GLY A 275 14.52 -8.03 1.70
N VAL A 276 13.87 -7.90 2.86
CA VAL A 276 12.84 -6.91 3.15
C VAL A 276 13.28 -6.01 4.30
N PHE A 277 12.60 -4.87 4.44
CA PHE A 277 12.75 -3.96 5.56
C PHE A 277 11.58 -4.10 6.53
N ILE A 278 11.88 -4.23 7.81
CA ILE A 278 10.93 -4.04 8.90
C ILE A 278 11.44 -2.94 9.82
N TYR A 279 10.58 -2.37 10.66
CA TYR A 279 10.89 -1.19 11.44
C TYR A 279 10.87 -1.52 12.92
N ARG A 280 11.89 -1.09 13.66
CA ARG A 280 11.98 -1.21 15.11
C ARG A 280 11.81 0.17 15.75
N LYS A 281 10.93 0.29 16.72
CA LYS A 281 10.74 1.52 17.49
C LYS A 281 12.08 1.93 18.11
N ARG A 282 12.53 3.16 17.84
CA ARG A 282 13.76 3.69 18.44
C ARG A 282 13.54 3.84 19.94
N GLN A 283 14.50 3.40 20.73
CA GLN A 283 14.51 3.77 22.14
C GLN A 283 14.89 5.24 22.26
N PRO A 284 14.31 5.98 23.23
CA PRO A 284 14.87 7.26 23.61
C PRO A 284 16.33 7.03 23.98
N ILE A 285 17.25 7.76 23.34
CA ILE A 285 18.64 7.77 23.78
C ILE A 285 18.61 8.29 25.22
N LYS A 286 18.89 7.43 26.20
CA LYS A 286 19.27 7.89 27.54
C LYS A 286 20.58 8.65 27.36
N GLN A 287 20.52 9.95 27.08
CA GLN A 287 21.70 10.79 27.17
C GLN A 287 22.16 10.72 28.64
N PRO A 288 23.43 10.35 28.92
CA PRO A 288 24.00 10.62 30.22
C PRO A 288 23.91 12.13 30.40
N ILE A 289 23.19 12.58 31.43
CA ILE A 289 23.19 13.99 31.82
C ILE A 289 24.67 14.33 32.07
N PRO A 290 25.30 15.21 31.29
CA PRO A 290 26.62 15.68 31.64
C PRO A 290 26.44 16.49 32.91
N HIS A 291 27.00 16.01 34.03
CA HIS A 291 27.15 16.85 35.21
C HIS A 291 27.87 18.12 34.76
N ALA A 292 27.16 19.24 34.84
CA ALA A 292 27.67 20.55 34.47
C ALA A 292 28.86 20.90 35.35
N ALA A 293 30.07 20.72 34.82
CA ALA A 293 31.25 21.43 35.31
C ALA A 293 31.22 22.81 34.66
N ALA A 294 30.93 23.81 35.49
CA ALA A 294 30.98 25.21 35.14
C ALA A 294 32.36 25.57 34.57
N SER A 295 32.39 26.27 33.45
CA SER A 295 33.49 27.16 33.09
C SER A 295 32.95 28.28 32.23
N ALA A 296 32.81 29.44 32.87
CA ALA A 296 32.53 30.71 32.24
C ALA A 296 33.72 31.11 31.38
N THR A 297 33.48 31.55 30.14
CA THR A 297 34.37 32.49 29.49
C THR A 297 33.56 33.44 28.62
N THR A 298 33.90 34.69 28.81
CA THR A 298 33.24 35.93 28.41
C THR A 298 33.36 36.24 26.91
N VAL A 299 32.30 36.88 26.40
CA VAL A 299 32.21 37.55 25.09
C VAL A 299 33.20 38.71 25.01
N PRO A 300 33.60 39.15 23.80
CA PRO A 300 33.48 40.58 23.55
C PRO A 300 32.71 40.92 22.27
N THR A 301 31.79 41.84 22.49
CA THR A 301 30.95 42.60 21.57
C THR A 301 31.81 43.46 20.64
N SER A 302 31.47 43.57 19.36
CA SER A 302 31.70 44.83 18.64
C SER A 302 30.69 45.04 17.51
N SER A 303 30.29 46.30 17.42
CA SER A 303 29.12 46.87 16.78
C SER A 303 29.27 47.08 15.26
N ARG A 304 28.11 47.00 14.60
CA ARG A 304 27.74 47.45 13.25
C ARG A 304 28.32 48.84 12.86
N PRO A 305 28.34 49.13 11.55
CA PRO A 305 27.42 50.17 11.08
C PRO A 305 26.55 49.74 9.88
N ALA A 306 25.39 50.38 9.80
CA ALA A 306 24.40 50.26 8.73
C ALA A 306 24.73 51.20 7.58
N VAL A 307 24.51 50.75 6.33
CA VAL A 307 24.31 51.65 5.19
C VAL A 307 23.20 51.09 4.28
N SER A 308 22.11 51.85 4.28
CA SER A 308 21.15 52.21 3.22
C SER A 308 20.71 51.22 2.14
N ALA A 309 19.37 51.10 2.06
CA ALA A 309 18.61 50.56 0.95
C ALA A 309 18.64 51.48 -0.27
N THR A 310 18.63 50.89 -1.47
CA THR A 310 18.03 51.53 -2.65
C THR A 310 17.43 50.46 -3.56
N SER A 311 16.17 50.68 -3.88
CA SER A 311 15.31 49.85 -4.72
C SER A 311 15.79 49.79 -6.17
N GLY A 312 15.72 48.59 -6.77
CA GLY A 312 15.95 48.36 -8.18
C GLY A 312 15.14 47.17 -8.67
N GLN A 313 13.88 47.44 -9.03
CA GLN A 313 12.96 46.51 -9.69
C GLN A 313 13.50 46.15 -11.09
N LEU A 314 13.76 44.85 -11.32
CA LEU A 314 13.93 44.28 -12.65
C LEU A 314 13.14 42.96 -12.70
N ALA A 315 12.02 42.99 -13.41
CA ALA A 315 11.20 41.82 -13.72
C ALA A 315 11.85 40.97 -14.83
N PRO A 316 11.86 39.63 -14.72
CA PRO A 316 12.06 38.77 -15.87
C PRO A 316 10.72 38.42 -16.51
N ARG A 317 10.54 38.88 -17.74
CA ARG A 317 9.53 38.43 -18.70
C ARG A 317 9.61 36.90 -18.88
N THR A 318 8.57 36.17 -18.51
CA THR A 318 8.35 34.79 -18.98
C THR A 318 7.72 34.85 -20.36
N LYS A 319 8.45 34.38 -21.38
CA LYS A 319 7.86 34.06 -22.69
C LYS A 319 6.96 32.83 -22.49
N SER A 320 5.66 33.00 -22.68
CA SER A 320 4.67 31.94 -22.73
C SER A 320 4.99 30.98 -23.89
N LEU A 321 5.12 29.68 -23.58
CA LEU A 321 5.02 28.63 -24.60
C LEU A 321 3.57 28.52 -25.07
N PRO A 322 3.31 28.25 -26.36
CA PRO A 322 1.96 28.06 -26.87
C PRO A 322 1.32 26.80 -26.24
N PRO A 323 0.00 26.78 -26.05
CA PRO A 323 -0.69 25.65 -25.47
C PRO A 323 -0.58 24.44 -26.42
N LEU A 324 -0.21 23.29 -25.85
CA LEU A 324 -0.34 22.00 -26.54
C LEU A 324 -1.83 21.74 -26.82
N PRO A 325 -2.17 21.17 -27.99
CA PRO A 325 -3.55 20.92 -28.36
C PRO A 325 -4.21 19.97 -27.36
N GLN A 326 -5.35 20.38 -26.80
CA GLN A 326 -6.16 19.54 -25.91
C GLN A 326 -6.80 18.40 -26.74
N PRO A 327 -6.72 17.13 -26.30
CA PRO A 327 -7.57 16.08 -26.83
C PRO A 327 -8.97 16.25 -26.24
N ASN A 328 -9.95 16.53 -27.11
CA ASN A 328 -11.37 16.42 -26.80
C ASN A 328 -11.80 14.95 -26.64
N ALA A 329 -12.88 14.77 -25.86
CA ALA A 329 -13.75 13.60 -25.72
C ALA A 329 -13.42 12.60 -24.59
N GLN A 330 -14.29 12.60 -23.56
CA GLN A 330 -14.68 11.46 -22.71
C GLN A 330 -13.69 10.28 -22.67
N THR A 331 -12.56 10.42 -21.96
CA THR A 331 -11.61 9.32 -21.80
C THR A 331 -11.94 8.52 -20.55
N THR A 332 -12.64 7.41 -20.72
CA THR A 332 -12.58 6.28 -19.78
C THR A 332 -11.11 5.91 -19.59
N ASP A 333 -10.58 5.94 -18.37
CA ASP A 333 -9.22 5.45 -18.09
C ASP A 333 -9.20 3.92 -18.20
N HIS A 334 -9.08 3.47 -19.45
CA HIS A 334 -9.08 2.06 -19.82
C HIS A 334 -7.98 1.25 -19.11
N PHE A 335 -6.88 1.89 -18.68
CA PHE A 335 -5.84 1.22 -17.90
C PHE A 335 -6.26 0.99 -16.44
N ALA A 336 -7.00 1.94 -15.84
CA ALA A 336 -7.59 1.75 -14.51
C ALA A 336 -8.65 0.63 -14.53
N ASP A 337 -9.50 0.60 -15.55
CA ASP A 337 -10.49 -0.46 -15.72
C ASP A 337 -9.86 -1.83 -15.97
N ALA A 338 -8.82 -1.90 -16.81
CA ALA A 338 -8.05 -3.12 -17.01
C ALA A 338 -7.48 -3.65 -15.69
N ARG A 339 -6.93 -2.77 -14.85
CA ARG A 339 -6.39 -3.14 -13.54
C ARG A 339 -7.47 -3.65 -12.59
N ARG A 340 -8.63 -3.00 -12.56
CA ARG A 340 -9.79 -3.43 -11.76
C ARG A 340 -10.31 -4.80 -12.19
N LEU A 341 -10.44 -5.04 -13.49
CA LEU A 341 -10.88 -6.33 -14.05
C LEU A 341 -9.87 -7.45 -13.77
N ALA A 342 -8.57 -7.14 -13.87
CA ALA A 342 -7.52 -8.09 -13.54
C ALA A 342 -7.58 -8.50 -12.07
N ASN A 343 -7.81 -7.54 -11.16
CA ASN A 343 -7.99 -7.82 -9.72
C ASN A 343 -9.23 -8.69 -9.44
N GLN A 344 -10.26 -8.63 -10.29
CA GLN A 344 -11.45 -9.48 -10.20
C GLN A 344 -11.24 -10.88 -10.81
N GLY A 345 -10.03 -11.21 -11.28
CA GLY A 345 -9.74 -12.45 -12.00
C GLY A 345 -10.33 -12.51 -13.42
N ARG A 346 -10.94 -11.42 -13.90
CA ARG A 346 -11.53 -11.31 -15.24
C ARG A 346 -10.45 -10.92 -16.26
N LEU A 347 -9.46 -11.81 -16.44
CA LEU A 347 -8.24 -11.51 -17.20
C LEU A 347 -8.50 -11.20 -18.69
N THR A 348 -9.46 -11.88 -19.33
CA THR A 348 -9.82 -11.62 -20.73
C THR A 348 -10.44 -10.23 -20.92
N ASP A 349 -11.30 -9.82 -19.99
CA ASP A 349 -11.91 -8.49 -20.00
C ASP A 349 -10.88 -7.41 -19.67
N ALA A 350 -9.97 -7.70 -18.74
CA ALA A 350 -8.85 -6.84 -18.41
C ALA A 350 -7.93 -6.61 -19.61
N LEU A 351 -7.65 -7.67 -20.37
CA LEU A 351 -6.86 -7.61 -21.59
C LEU A 351 -7.53 -6.70 -22.63
N ALA A 352 -8.82 -6.91 -22.90
CA ALA A 352 -9.58 -6.09 -23.84
C ALA A 352 -9.61 -4.61 -23.43
N ALA A 353 -9.85 -4.32 -22.14
CA ALA A 353 -9.78 -2.95 -21.63
C ALA A 353 -8.37 -2.35 -21.82
N CYS A 354 -7.31 -3.12 -21.56
CA CYS A 354 -5.94 -2.64 -21.70
C CYS A 354 -5.58 -2.35 -23.16
N GLU A 355 -6.05 -3.18 -24.11
CA GLU A 355 -5.85 -2.99 -25.55
C GLU A 355 -6.58 -1.76 -26.07
N ILE A 356 -7.81 -1.49 -25.60
CA ILE A 356 -8.52 -0.25 -25.92
C ILE A 356 -7.73 0.96 -25.44
N GLY A 357 -7.20 0.91 -24.21
CA GLY A 357 -6.34 1.96 -23.66
C GLY A 357 -5.05 2.19 -24.45
N LEU A 358 -4.42 1.13 -24.96
CA LEU A 358 -3.25 1.24 -25.85
C LEU A 358 -3.62 1.74 -27.25
N GLY A 359 -4.85 1.48 -27.71
CA GLY A 359 -5.38 2.02 -28.95
C GLY A 359 -5.62 3.54 -28.89
N THR A 360 -5.99 4.07 -27.72
CA THR A 360 -6.18 5.51 -27.50
C THR A 360 -4.89 6.22 -27.08
N ASN A 361 -4.00 5.53 -26.35
CA ASN A 361 -2.71 6.04 -25.92
C ASN A 361 -1.58 5.02 -26.18
N SER A 362 -1.06 5.03 -27.41
CA SER A 362 -0.01 4.12 -27.87
C SER A 362 1.40 4.46 -27.36
N LEU A 363 1.58 5.58 -26.66
CA LEU A 363 2.85 6.01 -26.06
C LEU A 363 2.89 5.76 -24.54
N SER A 364 2.00 4.91 -24.03
CA SER A 364 1.91 4.58 -22.60
C SER A 364 2.84 3.44 -22.21
N VAL A 365 3.98 3.76 -21.58
CA VAL A 365 4.91 2.76 -21.01
C VAL A 365 4.21 1.93 -19.93
N SER A 366 3.45 2.60 -19.05
CA SER A 366 2.65 1.98 -17.99
C SER A 366 1.55 1.05 -18.52
N GLY A 367 0.92 1.45 -19.62
CA GLY A 367 -0.08 0.65 -20.33
C GLY A 367 0.51 -0.63 -20.90
N TYR A 368 1.67 -0.56 -21.56
CA TYR A 368 2.35 -1.74 -22.08
C TYR A 368 2.87 -2.65 -20.96
N HIS A 369 3.28 -2.10 -19.82
CA HIS A 369 3.67 -2.89 -18.65
C HIS A 369 2.48 -3.65 -18.03
N LEU A 370 1.34 -2.98 -17.86
CA LEU A 370 0.09 -3.62 -17.43
C LEU A 370 -0.36 -4.71 -18.41
N HIS A 371 -0.29 -4.43 -19.71
CA HIS A 371 -0.63 -5.38 -20.76
C HIS A 371 0.23 -6.65 -20.66
N ALA A 372 1.55 -6.48 -20.50
CA ALA A 372 2.48 -7.58 -20.33
C ALA A 372 2.24 -8.38 -19.03
N ALA A 373 1.81 -7.73 -17.95
CA ALA A 373 1.44 -8.43 -16.72
C ALA A 373 0.21 -9.32 -16.92
N ILE A 374 -0.85 -8.80 -17.55
CA ILE A 374 -2.08 -9.57 -17.84
C ILE A 374 -1.78 -10.77 -18.76
N LEU A 375 -0.96 -10.56 -19.80
CA LEU A 375 -0.57 -11.62 -20.73
C LEU A 375 0.27 -12.73 -20.05
N GLN A 376 1.11 -12.38 -19.08
CA GLN A 376 1.87 -13.39 -18.31
C GLN A 376 0.96 -14.27 -17.46
N GLU A 377 -0.09 -13.70 -16.86
CA GLU A 377 -1.10 -14.45 -16.09
C GLU A 377 -1.96 -15.35 -17.00
N LEU A 378 -2.24 -14.90 -18.23
CA LEU A 378 -2.89 -15.73 -19.25
C LEU A 378 -1.98 -16.81 -19.86
N GLY A 379 -0.70 -16.86 -19.47
CA GLY A 379 0.28 -17.81 -20.02
C GLY A 379 0.81 -17.46 -21.41
N GLU A 380 0.44 -16.29 -21.94
CA GLU A 380 0.77 -15.80 -23.29
C GLU A 380 2.13 -15.09 -23.30
N LEU A 381 3.18 -15.82 -22.92
CA LEU A 381 4.52 -15.26 -22.68
C LEU A 381 5.15 -14.61 -23.93
N GLY A 382 4.84 -15.13 -25.13
CA GLY A 382 5.32 -14.54 -26.39
C GLY A 382 4.76 -13.13 -26.60
N LYS A 383 3.45 -12.95 -26.41
CA LYS A 383 2.79 -11.65 -26.51
C LYS A 383 3.25 -10.70 -25.39
N ALA A 384 3.49 -11.23 -24.19
CA ALA A 384 4.05 -10.43 -23.09
C ALA A 384 5.44 -9.87 -23.42
N SER A 385 6.31 -10.67 -24.06
CA SER A 385 7.62 -10.20 -24.56
C SER A 385 7.45 -9.07 -25.59
N GLU A 386 6.51 -9.21 -26.54
CA GLU A 386 6.23 -8.17 -27.53
C GLU A 386 5.73 -6.87 -26.90
N ALA A 387 4.82 -6.95 -25.91
CA ALA A 387 4.32 -5.79 -25.19
C ALA A 387 5.45 -5.05 -24.45
N LEU A 388 6.37 -5.78 -23.80
CA LEU A 388 7.52 -5.19 -23.13
C LEU A 388 8.53 -4.58 -24.10
N ARG A 389 8.72 -5.18 -25.29
CA ARG A 389 9.53 -4.56 -26.36
C ARG A 389 8.90 -3.26 -26.86
N LYS A 390 7.57 -3.18 -26.96
CA LYS A 390 6.86 -1.94 -27.27
C LYS A 390 7.03 -0.89 -26.16
N ALA A 391 6.97 -1.29 -24.89
CA ALA A 391 7.28 -0.39 -23.76
C ALA A 391 8.70 0.20 -23.89
N LEU A 392 9.69 -0.62 -24.23
CA LEU A 392 11.09 -0.21 -24.41
C LEU A 392 11.34 0.58 -25.70
N TYR A 393 10.48 0.41 -26.71
CA TYR A 393 10.50 1.26 -27.91
C TYR A 393 10.06 2.68 -27.58
N VAL A 394 9.02 2.82 -26.74
CA VAL A 394 8.51 4.11 -26.26
C VAL A 394 9.52 4.77 -25.32
N ASP A 395 10.02 4.04 -24.32
CA ASP A 395 11.03 4.53 -23.40
C ASP A 395 12.12 3.48 -23.15
N GLN A 396 13.28 3.69 -23.79
CA GLN A 396 14.46 2.86 -23.60
C GLN A 396 15.08 3.01 -22.20
N SER A 397 14.69 4.01 -21.42
CA SER A 397 15.19 4.22 -20.05
C SER A 397 14.37 3.49 -18.98
N CYS A 398 13.27 2.81 -19.35
CA CYS A 398 12.45 2.06 -18.42
C CYS A 398 13.14 0.78 -17.92
N ILE A 399 13.77 0.89 -16.74
CA ILE A 399 14.52 -0.20 -16.08
C ILE A 399 13.61 -1.40 -15.79
N ILE A 400 12.37 -1.15 -15.39
CA ILE A 400 11.40 -2.19 -15.04
C ILE A 400 11.00 -3.00 -16.25
N ALA A 401 10.67 -2.35 -17.37
CA ALA A 401 10.35 -3.07 -18.60
C ALA A 401 11.53 -3.95 -19.06
N ARG A 402 12.79 -3.50 -18.89
CA ARG A 402 13.98 -4.32 -19.16
C ARG A 402 14.09 -5.53 -18.25
N TYR A 403 13.93 -5.33 -16.94
CA TYR A 403 13.96 -6.43 -15.99
C TYR A 403 12.83 -7.44 -16.25
N THR A 404 11.59 -6.98 -16.39
CA THR A 404 10.43 -7.84 -16.67
C THR A 404 10.63 -8.58 -17.99
N LEU A 405 11.15 -7.94 -19.04
CA LEU A 405 11.46 -8.62 -20.30
C LEU A 405 12.48 -9.74 -20.10
N GLY A 406 13.54 -9.50 -19.32
CA GLY A 406 14.50 -10.53 -18.95
C GLY A 406 13.86 -11.74 -18.29
N THR A 407 12.91 -11.53 -17.36
CA THR A 407 12.20 -12.63 -16.69
C THR A 407 11.28 -13.41 -17.64
N VAL A 408 10.61 -12.73 -18.58
CA VAL A 408 9.76 -13.36 -19.59
C VAL A 408 10.59 -14.17 -20.58
N GLU A 409 11.70 -13.63 -21.07
CA GLU A 409 12.60 -14.34 -22.00
C GLU A 409 13.24 -15.57 -21.33
N GLN A 410 13.53 -15.50 -20.02
CA GLN A 410 14.00 -16.66 -19.25
C GLN A 410 12.94 -17.78 -19.21
N ARG A 411 11.67 -17.44 -18.98
CA ARG A 411 10.55 -18.40 -19.00
C ARG A 411 10.27 -18.97 -20.38
N LEU A 412 10.60 -18.24 -21.45
CA LEU A 412 10.55 -18.69 -22.84
C LEU A 412 11.78 -19.54 -23.26
N GLY A 413 12.75 -19.76 -22.35
CA GLY A 413 13.98 -20.51 -22.64
C GLY A 413 15.02 -19.75 -23.45
N ARG A 414 14.82 -18.44 -23.70
CA ARG A 414 15.74 -17.58 -24.45
C ARG A 414 16.78 -16.97 -23.51
N LEU A 415 17.64 -17.84 -22.97
CA LEU A 415 18.56 -17.51 -21.88
C LEU A 415 19.55 -16.38 -22.23
N GLN A 416 20.02 -16.32 -23.46
CA GLN A 416 20.94 -15.26 -23.91
C GLN A 416 20.27 -13.88 -23.92
N ASP A 417 19.02 -13.81 -24.40
CA ASP A 417 18.25 -12.56 -24.41
C ASP A 417 17.84 -12.14 -23.01
N ALA A 418 17.49 -13.10 -22.14
CA ALA A 418 17.24 -12.85 -20.73
C ALA A 418 18.45 -12.22 -20.05
N GLN A 419 19.62 -12.84 -20.19
CA GLN A 419 20.87 -12.35 -19.60
C GLN A 419 21.24 -10.96 -20.10
N ARG A 420 21.12 -10.72 -21.41
CA ARG A 420 21.35 -9.40 -22.01
C ARG A 420 20.47 -8.31 -21.38
N ASN A 421 19.18 -8.60 -21.19
CA ASN A 421 18.26 -7.64 -20.57
C ASN A 421 18.58 -7.36 -19.11
N PHE A 422 18.94 -8.38 -18.33
CA PHE A 422 19.38 -8.23 -16.94
C PHE A 422 20.66 -7.39 -16.83
N ASP A 423 21.65 -7.61 -17.71
CA ASP A 423 22.90 -6.85 -17.71
C ASP A 423 22.68 -5.37 -18.09
N ILE A 424 21.74 -5.09 -18.99
CA ILE A 424 21.36 -3.71 -19.31
C ILE A 424 20.66 -3.06 -18.11
N ALA A 425 19.68 -3.73 -17.50
CA ALA A 425 19.00 -3.22 -16.31
C ALA A 425 19.98 -2.95 -15.15
N ALA A 426 20.90 -3.87 -14.88
CA ALA A 426 21.95 -3.72 -13.87
C ALA A 426 22.85 -2.50 -14.12
N ARG A 427 23.26 -2.28 -15.38
CA ARG A 427 24.07 -1.10 -15.74
C ARG A 427 23.34 0.22 -15.49
N MET A 428 22.05 0.29 -15.81
CA MET A 428 21.26 1.51 -15.58
C MET A 428 21.08 1.78 -14.09
N LEU A 429 20.93 0.73 -13.29
CA LEU A 429 20.78 0.83 -11.85
C LEU A 429 22.03 1.37 -11.17
N ASN A 430 23.23 1.08 -11.69
CA ASN A 430 24.49 1.56 -11.10
C ASN A 430 24.60 3.09 -11.04
N GLY A 431 23.86 3.81 -11.90
CA GLY A 431 23.79 5.28 -11.87
C GLY A 431 22.76 5.85 -10.89
N LEU A 432 21.97 5.02 -10.20
CA LEU A 432 20.90 5.43 -9.32
C LEU A 432 21.24 5.15 -7.85
N ALA A 433 20.88 6.08 -6.96
CA ALA A 433 20.90 5.84 -5.51
C ALA A 433 19.90 4.74 -5.14
N ASP A 434 20.21 3.94 -4.13
CA ASP A 434 19.45 2.74 -3.78
C ASP A 434 18.00 3.02 -3.33
N THR A 435 17.73 4.26 -2.92
CA THR A 435 16.41 4.76 -2.50
C THR A 435 15.54 5.21 -3.67
N VAL A 436 16.09 5.37 -4.87
CA VAL A 436 15.33 5.85 -6.05
C VAL A 436 14.25 4.84 -6.42
N LEU A 437 13.00 5.28 -6.46
CA LEU A 437 11.88 4.48 -6.94
C LEU A 437 11.95 4.34 -8.46
N LEU A 438 11.77 3.12 -8.94
CA LEU A 438 11.74 2.81 -10.35
C LEU A 438 10.31 3.01 -10.89
N PRO A 439 10.10 3.86 -11.90
CA PRO A 439 8.79 4.01 -12.54
C PRO A 439 8.22 2.67 -13.00
N GLU A 440 6.90 2.51 -13.02
CA GLU A 440 6.18 1.30 -13.45
C GLU A 440 6.36 0.04 -12.59
N SER A 441 7.15 0.10 -11.52
CA SER A 441 7.32 -1.04 -10.60
C SER A 441 6.24 -1.14 -9.52
N GLY A 442 5.35 -0.15 -9.40
CA GLY A 442 4.42 -0.06 -8.28
C GLY A 442 5.11 0.18 -6.93
N ASN A 443 6.37 0.70 -6.93
CA ASN A 443 7.21 1.16 -5.79
C ASN A 443 8.43 0.28 -5.44
N MET A 444 9.03 -0.42 -6.40
CA MET A 444 10.34 -1.05 -6.27
C MET A 444 11.47 0.00 -6.33
N THR A 445 12.42 -0.05 -5.41
CA THR A 445 13.60 0.82 -5.44
C THR A 445 14.72 0.25 -6.31
N ALA A 446 15.62 1.12 -6.75
CA ALA A 446 16.83 0.73 -7.47
C ALA A 446 17.69 -0.24 -6.64
N GLY A 447 17.83 -0.02 -5.34
CA GLY A 447 18.57 -0.92 -4.43
C GLY A 447 17.94 -2.31 -4.33
N HIS A 448 16.61 -2.39 -4.27
CA HIS A 448 15.90 -3.66 -4.28
C HIS A 448 16.17 -4.44 -5.58
N LEU A 449 16.02 -3.78 -6.73
CA LEU A 449 16.23 -4.44 -8.02
C LEU A 449 17.70 -4.85 -8.24
N LYS A 450 18.67 -4.06 -7.76
CA LYS A 450 20.10 -4.45 -7.73
C LYS A 450 20.31 -5.76 -6.97
N THR A 451 19.67 -5.89 -5.81
CA THR A 451 19.76 -7.10 -4.97
C THR A 451 19.17 -8.31 -5.67
N VAL A 452 18.02 -8.15 -6.32
CA VAL A 452 17.36 -9.22 -7.10
C VAL A 452 18.26 -9.70 -8.24
N LEU A 453 18.80 -8.77 -9.04
CA LEU A 453 19.70 -9.08 -10.16
C LEU A 453 21.01 -9.73 -9.69
N ALA A 454 21.56 -9.32 -8.55
CA ALA A 454 22.75 -9.93 -7.97
C ALA A 454 22.53 -11.40 -7.57
N ARG A 455 21.35 -11.72 -7.00
CA ARG A 455 20.99 -13.11 -6.66
C ARG A 455 20.77 -13.96 -7.91
N GLN A 456 20.25 -13.37 -8.98
CA GLN A 456 19.99 -14.07 -10.24
C GLN A 456 21.29 -14.48 -10.96
N ARG A 457 22.37 -13.70 -10.81
CA ARG A 457 23.72 -14.02 -11.31
C ARG A 457 24.45 -15.11 -10.52
N ASN A 458 24.07 -15.34 -9.26
CA ASN A 458 24.70 -16.31 -8.37
C ASN A 458 23.95 -17.65 -8.29
N LYS A 459 22.98 -17.89 -9.17
CA LYS A 459 22.41 -19.23 -9.34
C LYS A 459 23.34 -20.07 -10.24
N PRO A 460 23.80 -21.24 -9.78
CA PRO A 460 24.70 -22.10 -10.56
C PRO A 460 24.05 -22.61 -11.85
#